data_AF-V5X759-F1
#
_entry.id   AF-V5X759-F1
#
_cell.length_a   1.000
_cell.length_b   1.000
_cell.length_c   1.000
_cell.angle_alpha   90.00
_cell.angle_beta   90.00
_cell.angle_gamma   90.00
#
_symmetry.space_group_name_H-M   'P 1'
#
loop_
_entity.id
_entity.type
_entity.pdbx_description
1 polymer ?
#
loop_
_entity_poly.entity_id
_entity_poly.type
_entity_poly.pdbx_seq_one_letter_code
_entity_poly.pdbx_strand_id
1 'polypeptide(L)'
;MELTVADVIGLPVLHRGEPEVLSARRFHDPIRWVHVSDIADLSALVEGGELVLTTGAALRADPRRYLQGMAAAGVLGIVVELGEAALPPDAGRYAEEFGLALVALHREVRFVEITEAVHRMIVTDQFDRVDFDRRVHETFTDLSMKRASLEGIVEAAAGMLDEPVVLEDLAHRVLAVAGVPGGGPTAVLLRDWEQRSRRTAEAEHWTTTAVGPRTQEWGRLIVPRRSADASRTRMVLERAGVALALHRMIERDRSGLTHQAQTGLIDDVLRSRITDEAEVAARAHALGLRSSARYVPAAVRIDRPIPATDPVVGQRHNISLLDTVMHAVNASGHTGLFSVRRDGEIWMVLSLSVTQPADSALSALGAELRREIRRVEAVPDSALAVGDSVNRVIDAIYGMGEAAHIAEVALAMNEAHRPYYRAADVRLRGLIALLRSDHRVQAFAESELKALLAGDQANIVVLGEYLRLAGNKAAVAARLHISRPALYKKLAAIEAALGVDLDDGESRTSLHVALMVLDAQRLRRPVEISTEPAHAEIVDPYT
;
A
#
# COMPACT_ATOMS: atom_id res chain seq x y z
N MET A 1 -33.89 -12.66 12.06
CA MET A 1 -34.29 -14.05 12.38
C MET A 1 -35.80 -14.06 12.34
N GLU A 2 -36.42 -14.90 11.51
CA GLU A 2 -37.87 -14.83 11.32
C GLU A 2 -38.61 -15.30 12.57
N LEU A 3 -39.58 -14.51 13.02
CA LEU A 3 -40.38 -14.79 14.22
C LEU A 3 -41.33 -15.96 13.94
N THR A 4 -41.33 -16.99 14.78
CA THR A 4 -42.19 -18.20 14.60
C THR A 4 -43.39 -18.22 15.54
N VAL A 5 -44.35 -19.11 15.28
CA VAL A 5 -45.49 -19.35 16.20
C VAL A 5 -45.00 -19.75 17.59
N ALA A 6 -43.96 -20.59 17.69
CA ALA A 6 -43.37 -20.99 18.96
C ALA A 6 -42.78 -19.81 19.75
N ASP A 7 -42.11 -18.88 19.05
CA ASP A 7 -41.54 -17.68 19.68
C ASP A 7 -42.64 -16.79 20.28
N VAL A 8 -43.78 -16.66 19.58
CA VAL A 8 -44.92 -15.89 20.09
C VAL A 8 -45.53 -16.54 21.32
N ILE A 9 -45.76 -17.85 21.30
CA ILE A 9 -46.29 -18.59 22.47
C ILE A 9 -45.31 -18.48 23.65
N GLY A 10 -44.00 -18.42 23.36
CA GLY A 10 -42.90 -18.15 24.29
C GLY A 10 -42.94 -16.79 25.00
N LEU A 11 -43.76 -15.84 24.53
CA LEU A 11 -43.73 -14.49 25.08
C LEU A 11 -44.24 -14.44 26.53
N PRO A 12 -43.61 -13.62 27.39
CA PRO A 12 -44.04 -13.46 28.78
C PRO A 12 -45.51 -13.02 28.92
N VAL A 13 -46.03 -12.24 27.96
CA VAL A 13 -47.44 -11.80 27.94
C VAL A 13 -48.40 -12.96 27.70
N LEU A 14 -48.03 -13.91 26.84
CA LEU A 14 -48.84 -15.11 26.55
C LEU A 14 -48.76 -16.13 27.69
N HIS A 15 -47.59 -16.28 28.31
CA HIS A 15 -47.41 -17.14 29.47
C HIS A 15 -48.27 -16.74 30.68
N ARG A 16 -48.60 -15.44 30.84
CA ARG A 16 -49.55 -14.97 31.87
C ARG A 16 -50.96 -15.51 31.67
N GLY A 17 -51.31 -15.86 30.43
CA GLY A 17 -52.58 -16.48 30.07
C GLY A 17 -52.69 -17.97 30.41
N GLU A 18 -51.64 -18.58 30.98
CA GLU A 18 -51.55 -20.02 31.23
C GLU A 18 -51.87 -20.84 29.95
N PRO A 19 -51.00 -20.78 28.92
CA PRO A 19 -51.28 -21.37 27.62
C PRO A 19 -51.27 -22.89 27.66
N GLU A 20 -52.36 -23.52 27.22
CA GLU A 20 -52.47 -24.94 26.93
C GLU A 20 -52.40 -25.18 25.42
N VAL A 21 -51.43 -25.97 24.97
CA VAL A 21 -51.26 -26.31 23.55
C VAL A 21 -52.15 -27.51 23.21
N LEU A 22 -53.20 -27.27 22.43
CA LEU A 22 -54.14 -28.29 21.95
C LEU A 22 -53.73 -28.87 20.59
N SER A 23 -52.91 -28.14 19.82
CA SER A 23 -52.24 -28.63 18.61
C SER A 23 -50.95 -27.84 18.39
N ALA A 24 -49.84 -28.56 18.17
CA ALA A 24 -48.51 -27.98 17.93
C ALA A 24 -48.11 -27.91 16.45
N ARG A 25 -49.07 -28.06 15.52
CA ARG A 25 -48.79 -27.99 14.08
C ARG A 25 -48.31 -26.58 13.71
N ARG A 26 -47.34 -26.48 12.78
CA ARG A 26 -46.79 -25.21 12.26
C ARG A 26 -46.10 -24.31 13.30
N PHE A 27 -45.67 -24.85 14.44
CA PHE A 27 -44.97 -24.07 15.47
C PHE A 27 -43.66 -23.41 15.00
N HIS A 28 -42.99 -24.03 14.03
CA HIS A 28 -41.72 -23.53 13.48
C HIS A 28 -41.90 -22.70 12.20
N ASP A 29 -43.14 -22.48 11.76
CA ASP A 29 -43.42 -21.70 10.57
C ASP A 29 -43.32 -20.19 10.93
N PRO A 30 -42.72 -19.37 10.06
CA PRO A 30 -42.57 -17.94 10.30
C PRO A 30 -43.93 -17.25 10.23
N ILE A 31 -44.22 -16.41 11.22
CA ILE A 31 -45.44 -15.61 11.27
C ILE A 31 -45.24 -14.26 10.57
N ARG A 32 -46.18 -13.92 9.70
CA ARG A 32 -46.21 -12.62 9.02
C ARG A 32 -46.86 -11.54 9.89
N TRP A 33 -47.90 -11.90 10.64
CA TRP A 33 -48.73 -10.94 11.38
C TRP A 33 -49.53 -11.63 12.49
N VAL A 34 -50.00 -10.84 13.47
CA VAL A 34 -51.00 -11.28 14.46
C VAL A 34 -52.27 -10.47 14.27
N HIS A 35 -53.40 -11.16 14.16
CA HIS A 35 -54.70 -10.55 13.93
C HIS A 35 -55.68 -10.88 15.06
N VAL A 36 -56.47 -9.92 15.52
CA VAL A 36 -57.50 -10.13 16.54
C VAL A 36 -58.86 -10.15 15.85
N SER A 37 -59.60 -11.26 15.95
CA SER A 37 -60.93 -11.37 15.36
C SER A 37 -61.80 -12.44 16.02
N ASP A 38 -63.09 -12.11 16.19
CA ASP A 38 -64.13 -13.03 16.67
C ASP A 38 -65.13 -13.42 15.57
N ILE A 39 -64.82 -13.10 14.31
CA ILE A 39 -65.67 -13.40 13.17
C ILE A 39 -65.48 -14.86 12.75
N ALA A 40 -66.57 -15.55 12.39
CA ALA A 40 -66.55 -16.96 12.02
C ALA A 40 -65.87 -17.27 10.68
N ASP A 41 -65.73 -16.27 9.80
CA ASP A 41 -65.09 -16.38 8.49
C ASP A 41 -64.12 -15.21 8.29
N LEU A 42 -62.83 -15.54 8.18
CA LEU A 42 -61.73 -14.59 7.98
C LEU A 42 -61.22 -14.57 6.53
N SER A 43 -61.81 -15.33 5.61
CA SER A 43 -61.31 -15.52 4.24
C SER A 43 -61.11 -14.22 3.44
N ALA A 44 -61.85 -13.15 3.75
CA ALA A 44 -61.71 -11.84 3.11
C ALA A 44 -60.81 -10.85 3.87
N LEU A 45 -60.27 -11.24 5.03
CA LEU A 45 -59.59 -10.36 5.99
C LEU A 45 -58.15 -10.74 6.29
N VAL A 46 -57.69 -11.91 5.82
CA VAL A 46 -56.30 -12.39 5.98
C VAL A 46 -55.68 -12.74 4.62
N GLU A 47 -54.37 -12.60 4.52
CA GLU A 47 -53.58 -12.88 3.30
C GLU A 47 -52.78 -14.20 3.40
N GLY A 48 -52.77 -14.82 4.58
CA GLY A 48 -52.05 -16.06 4.88
C GLY A 48 -50.74 -15.82 5.63
N GLY A 49 -50.39 -16.74 6.53
CA GLY A 49 -49.20 -16.63 7.39
C GLY A 49 -49.46 -15.93 8.73
N GLU A 50 -50.73 -15.68 9.09
CA GLU A 50 -51.09 -15.00 10.34
C GLU A 50 -51.36 -15.96 11.51
N LEU A 51 -51.16 -15.44 12.73
CA LEU A 51 -51.65 -16.05 13.97
C LEU A 51 -52.89 -15.25 14.46
N VAL A 52 -54.00 -15.93 14.70
CA VAL A 52 -55.28 -15.29 15.07
C VAL A 52 -55.51 -15.36 16.58
N LEU A 53 -55.85 -14.23 17.20
CA LEU A 53 -56.31 -14.12 18.59
C LEU A 53 -57.83 -13.96 18.63
N THR A 54 -58.53 -14.76 19.43
CA THR A 54 -60.00 -14.76 19.52
C THR A 54 -60.50 -15.07 20.93
N THR A 55 -61.70 -14.61 21.27
CA THR A 55 -62.48 -15.04 22.45
C THR A 55 -63.21 -16.38 22.24
N GLY A 56 -63.10 -16.96 21.04
CA GLY A 56 -63.51 -18.34 20.77
C GLY A 56 -65.00 -18.57 20.64
N ALA A 57 -65.84 -17.53 20.53
CA ALA A 57 -67.29 -17.70 20.40
C ALA A 57 -67.68 -18.54 19.16
N ALA A 58 -67.09 -18.24 18.00
CA ALA A 58 -67.31 -19.00 16.76
C ALA A 58 -66.73 -20.42 16.83
N LEU A 59 -65.54 -20.56 17.44
CA LEU A 59 -64.88 -21.84 17.67
C LEU A 59 -65.70 -22.77 18.60
N ARG A 60 -66.38 -22.21 19.61
CA ARG A 60 -67.26 -22.97 20.51
C ARG A 60 -68.58 -23.38 19.85
N ALA A 61 -69.11 -22.56 18.94
CA ALA A 61 -70.37 -22.83 18.26
C ALA A 61 -70.25 -23.98 17.24
N ASP A 62 -69.20 -23.96 16.40
CA ASP A 62 -68.91 -25.01 15.42
C ASP A 62 -67.39 -25.10 15.18
N PRO A 63 -66.66 -25.89 16.00
CA PRO A 63 -65.21 -25.94 15.95
C PRO A 63 -64.70 -26.46 14.61
N ARG A 64 -65.42 -27.40 13.99
CA ARG A 64 -64.99 -27.99 12.73
C ARG A 64 -65.06 -26.98 11.61
N ARG A 65 -66.21 -26.30 11.46
CA ARG A 65 -66.40 -25.30 10.41
C ARG A 65 -65.45 -24.11 10.57
N TYR A 66 -65.26 -23.64 11.80
CA TYR A 66 -64.37 -22.51 12.09
C TYR A 66 -62.92 -22.85 11.74
N LEU A 67 -62.38 -23.96 12.25
CA LEU A 67 -60.99 -24.36 11.99
C LEU A 67 -60.74 -24.67 10.51
N GLN A 68 -61.72 -25.27 9.83
CA GLN A 68 -61.63 -25.49 8.38
C GLN A 68 -61.55 -24.17 7.61
N GLY A 69 -62.35 -23.16 8.00
CA GLY A 69 -62.31 -21.82 7.40
C GLY A 69 -60.96 -21.13 7.60
N MET A 70 -60.39 -21.24 8.81
CA MET A 70 -59.07 -20.66 9.12
C MET A 70 -57.94 -21.31 8.33
N ALA A 71 -57.96 -22.64 8.21
CA ALA A 71 -56.98 -23.37 7.41
C ALA A 71 -57.09 -22.99 5.92
N ALA A 72 -58.31 -22.86 5.39
CA ALA A 72 -58.54 -22.45 4.00
C ALA A 72 -58.07 -21.02 3.72
N ALA A 73 -58.12 -20.14 4.72
CA ALA A 73 -57.65 -18.76 4.65
C ALA A 73 -56.11 -18.63 4.83
N GLY A 74 -55.39 -19.72 5.08
CA GLY A 74 -53.92 -19.71 5.20
C GLY A 74 -53.40 -19.30 6.57
N VAL A 75 -54.25 -19.27 7.60
CA VAL A 75 -53.86 -19.01 9.00
C VAL A 75 -52.91 -20.11 9.48
N LEU A 76 -51.87 -19.74 10.25
CA LEU A 76 -50.90 -20.68 10.81
C LEU A 76 -51.36 -21.29 12.12
N GLY A 77 -52.06 -20.48 12.93
CA GLY A 77 -52.57 -20.92 14.22
C GLY A 77 -53.57 -19.97 14.85
N ILE A 78 -54.21 -20.45 15.90
CA ILE A 78 -55.23 -19.73 16.65
C ILE A 78 -54.87 -19.80 18.13
N VAL A 79 -54.91 -18.64 18.78
CA VAL A 79 -54.87 -18.52 20.24
C VAL A 79 -56.25 -18.08 20.69
N VAL A 80 -56.88 -18.89 21.53
CA VAL A 80 -58.22 -18.64 22.04
C VAL A 80 -58.18 -18.35 23.54
N GLU A 81 -58.74 -17.21 23.93
CA GLU A 81 -58.98 -16.88 25.33
C GLU A 81 -60.27 -17.52 25.81
N LEU A 82 -60.17 -18.37 26.83
CA LEU A 82 -61.29 -19.16 27.34
C LEU A 82 -61.93 -18.57 28.60
N GLY A 83 -61.16 -17.90 29.46
CA GLY A 83 -61.64 -17.51 30.78
C GLY A 83 -62.21 -18.71 31.53
N GLU A 84 -63.48 -18.66 31.96
CA GLU A 84 -64.19 -19.78 32.60
C GLU A 84 -64.86 -20.76 31.61
N ALA A 85 -64.80 -20.50 30.30
CA ALA A 85 -65.46 -21.35 29.30
C ALA A 85 -64.58 -22.54 28.89
N ALA A 86 -65.19 -23.68 28.54
CA ALA A 86 -64.48 -24.82 27.97
C ALA A 86 -64.64 -24.86 26.44
N LEU A 87 -63.61 -25.35 25.74
CA LEU A 87 -63.73 -25.72 24.33
C LEU A 87 -64.41 -27.08 24.19
N PRO A 88 -65.10 -27.33 23.06
CA PRO A 88 -65.53 -28.67 22.70
C PRO A 88 -64.33 -29.64 22.67
N PRO A 89 -64.47 -30.87 23.20
CA PRO A 89 -63.34 -31.81 23.35
C PRO A 89 -62.69 -32.20 22.01
N ASP A 90 -63.42 -32.10 20.90
CA ASP A 90 -62.90 -32.41 19.57
C ASP A 90 -62.05 -31.28 18.93
N ALA A 91 -61.99 -30.08 19.54
CA ALA A 91 -61.34 -28.91 18.94
C ALA A 91 -59.84 -29.14 18.64
N GLY A 92 -59.12 -29.78 19.56
CA GLY A 92 -57.71 -30.14 19.35
C GLY A 92 -57.53 -31.13 18.19
N ARG A 93 -58.38 -32.16 18.11
CA ARG A 93 -58.38 -33.15 17.03
C ARG A 93 -58.62 -32.50 15.67
N TYR A 94 -59.57 -31.57 15.58
CA TYR A 94 -59.84 -30.83 14.34
C TYR A 94 -58.68 -29.90 13.95
N ALA A 95 -58.03 -29.24 14.93
CA ALA A 95 -56.87 -28.40 14.65
C ALA A 95 -55.69 -29.23 14.10
N GLU A 96 -55.47 -30.43 14.62
CA GLU A 96 -54.49 -31.37 14.07
C GLU A 96 -54.87 -31.85 12.66
N GLU A 97 -56.14 -32.21 12.43
CA GLU A 97 -56.68 -32.65 11.12
C GLU A 97 -56.47 -31.60 10.04
N PHE A 98 -56.68 -30.31 10.36
CA PHE A 98 -56.52 -29.19 9.43
C PHE A 98 -55.12 -28.56 9.43
N GLY A 99 -54.19 -29.07 10.24
CA GLY A 99 -52.79 -28.63 10.24
C GLY A 99 -52.54 -27.24 10.85
N LEU A 100 -53.35 -26.83 11.83
CA LEU A 100 -53.28 -25.54 12.52
C LEU A 100 -52.66 -25.67 13.92
N ALA A 101 -51.89 -24.68 14.35
CA ALA A 101 -51.59 -24.49 15.77
C ALA A 101 -52.87 -24.07 16.51
N LEU A 102 -53.12 -24.65 17.68
CA LEU A 102 -54.23 -24.25 18.55
C LEU A 102 -53.75 -24.16 19.99
N VAL A 103 -53.89 -22.98 20.59
CA VAL A 103 -53.50 -22.69 21.97
C VAL A 103 -54.68 -22.08 22.71
N ALA A 104 -55.01 -22.63 23.87
CA ALA A 104 -56.03 -22.10 24.77
C ALA A 104 -55.38 -21.31 25.91
N LEU A 105 -55.90 -20.13 26.22
CA LEU A 105 -55.49 -19.33 27.38
C LEU A 105 -56.56 -19.43 28.46
N HIS A 106 -56.15 -19.89 29.64
CA HIS A 106 -57.01 -20.10 30.82
C HIS A 106 -57.16 -18.85 31.69
N ARG A 107 -56.40 -17.79 31.42
CA ARG A 107 -56.56 -16.46 32.02
C ARG A 107 -56.74 -15.39 30.97
N GLU A 108 -57.48 -14.35 31.33
CA GLU A 108 -57.67 -13.16 30.48
C GLU A 108 -56.32 -12.46 30.23
N VAL A 109 -56.02 -12.21 28.96
CA VAL A 109 -54.82 -11.49 28.53
C VAL A 109 -55.22 -10.38 27.58
N ARG A 110 -54.70 -9.18 27.83
CA ARG A 110 -54.95 -8.04 26.94
C ARG A 110 -54.32 -8.30 25.58
N PHE A 111 -55.11 -8.65 24.57
CA PHE A 111 -54.64 -8.91 23.20
C PHE A 111 -53.87 -7.73 22.58
N VAL A 112 -54.12 -6.49 23.03
CA VAL A 112 -53.32 -5.32 22.65
C VAL A 112 -51.84 -5.46 23.06
N GLU A 113 -51.55 -6.05 24.23
CA GLU A 113 -50.18 -6.26 24.69
C GLU A 113 -49.46 -7.34 23.87
N ILE A 114 -50.21 -8.36 23.41
CA ILE A 114 -49.68 -9.42 22.52
C ILE A 114 -49.38 -8.83 21.14
N THR A 115 -50.34 -8.14 20.55
CA THR A 115 -50.19 -7.52 19.21
C THR A 115 -49.06 -6.48 19.21
N GLU A 116 -48.96 -5.61 20.22
CA GLU A 116 -47.84 -4.66 20.35
C GLU A 116 -46.49 -5.34 20.48
N ALA A 117 -46.37 -6.40 21.29
CA ALA A 117 -45.13 -7.13 21.47
C ALA A 117 -44.68 -7.80 20.15
N VAL A 118 -45.62 -8.47 19.46
CA VAL A 118 -45.33 -9.17 18.21
C VAL A 118 -45.04 -8.18 17.08
N HIS A 119 -45.83 -7.11 16.92
CA HIS A 119 -45.57 -6.08 15.91
C HIS A 119 -44.22 -5.40 16.14
N ARG A 120 -43.83 -5.15 17.39
CA ARG A 120 -42.50 -4.61 17.70
C ARG A 120 -41.40 -5.55 17.22
N MET A 121 -41.52 -6.85 17.47
CA MET A 121 -40.54 -7.84 17.02
C MET A 121 -40.48 -7.96 15.49
N ILE A 122 -41.63 -7.96 14.81
CA ILE A 122 -41.73 -8.01 13.33
C ILE A 122 -41.13 -6.75 12.70
N VAL A 123 -41.39 -5.57 13.27
CA VAL A 123 -40.87 -4.29 12.77
C VAL A 123 -39.36 -4.15 13.01
N THR A 124 -38.83 -4.65 14.13
CA THR A 124 -37.42 -4.48 14.51
C THR A 124 -36.46 -5.14 13.52
N ASP A 125 -36.78 -6.33 12.98
CA ASP A 125 -35.89 -7.07 12.06
C ASP A 125 -35.69 -6.35 10.70
N GLN A 126 -36.68 -5.59 10.23
CA GLN A 126 -36.55 -4.80 8.99
C GLN A 126 -35.88 -3.44 9.20
N PHE A 127 -36.07 -2.81 10.36
CA PHE A 127 -35.42 -1.54 10.69
C PHE A 127 -33.93 -1.70 10.98
N ASP A 128 -33.53 -2.80 11.61
CA ASP A 128 -32.13 -3.04 12.01
C ASP A 128 -31.18 -3.12 10.80
N ARG A 129 -31.63 -3.69 9.68
CA ARG A 129 -30.79 -3.79 8.47
C ARG A 129 -30.58 -2.45 7.78
N VAL A 130 -31.63 -1.62 7.70
CA VAL A 130 -31.56 -0.28 7.10
C VAL A 130 -30.80 0.69 8.00
N ASP A 131 -31.02 0.63 9.31
CA ASP A 131 -30.29 1.48 10.26
C ASP A 131 -28.80 1.13 10.31
N PHE A 132 -28.45 -0.16 10.19
CA PHE A 132 -27.05 -0.57 10.10
C PHE A 132 -26.35 -0.02 8.85
N ASP A 133 -26.97 -0.12 7.66
CA ASP A 133 -26.38 0.46 6.43
C ASP A 133 -26.21 1.97 6.54
N ARG A 134 -27.21 2.68 7.05
CA ARG A 134 -27.13 4.12 7.33
C ARG A 134 -25.96 4.44 8.29
N ARG A 135 -25.82 3.68 9.38
CA ARG A 135 -24.77 3.89 10.39
C ARG A 135 -23.36 3.64 9.84
N VAL A 136 -23.19 2.59 9.04
CA VAL A 136 -21.95 2.30 8.32
C VAL A 136 -21.61 3.45 7.38
N HIS A 137 -22.57 3.88 6.56
CA HIS A 137 -22.39 4.98 5.62
C HIS A 137 -21.99 6.28 6.33
N GLU A 138 -22.70 6.68 7.37
CA GLU A 138 -22.43 7.91 8.14
C GLU A 138 -21.04 7.88 8.78
N THR A 139 -20.66 6.76 9.40
CA THR A 139 -19.37 6.68 10.11
C THR A 139 -18.20 6.75 9.15
N PHE A 140 -18.20 5.97 8.06
CA PHE A 140 -17.08 6.02 7.11
C PHE A 140 -17.05 7.31 6.30
N THR A 141 -18.19 7.96 6.07
CA THR A 141 -18.24 9.31 5.50
C THR A 141 -17.62 10.33 6.46
N ASP A 142 -17.99 10.28 7.74
CA ASP A 142 -17.45 11.17 8.77
C ASP A 142 -15.94 10.95 8.97
N LEU A 143 -15.46 9.70 9.03
CA LEU A 143 -14.04 9.37 9.10
C LEU A 143 -13.25 9.86 7.87
N SER A 144 -13.86 9.76 6.68
CA SER A 144 -13.27 10.30 5.45
C SER A 144 -13.16 11.83 5.50
N MET A 145 -14.19 12.52 6.02
CA MET A 145 -14.22 13.98 6.16
C MET A 145 -13.29 14.49 7.27
N LYS A 146 -13.22 13.79 8.41
CA LYS A 146 -12.38 14.12 9.57
C LYS A 146 -10.92 13.69 9.40
N ARG A 147 -10.58 13.04 8.29
CA ARG A 147 -9.21 12.59 7.98
C ARG A 147 -8.68 11.63 9.05
N ALA A 148 -9.48 10.63 9.40
CA ALA A 148 -9.04 9.58 10.31
C ALA A 148 -7.78 8.88 9.75
N SER A 149 -6.91 8.39 10.64
CA SER A 149 -5.74 7.60 10.25
C SER A 149 -6.13 6.23 9.72
N LEU A 150 -5.19 5.53 9.06
CA LEU A 150 -5.38 4.14 8.63
C LEU A 150 -5.86 3.26 9.80
N GLU A 151 -5.24 3.40 10.97
CA GLU A 151 -5.60 2.66 12.19
C GLU A 151 -7.02 2.99 12.63
N GLY A 152 -7.39 4.28 12.68
CA GLY A 152 -8.73 4.69 13.10
C GLY A 152 -9.85 4.18 12.17
N ILE A 153 -9.59 4.07 10.87
CA ILE A 153 -10.55 3.50 9.91
C ILE A 153 -10.68 1.99 10.12
N VAL A 154 -9.58 1.29 10.36
CA VAL A 154 -9.57 -0.16 10.61
C VAL A 154 -10.21 -0.50 11.97
N GLU A 155 -9.99 0.32 12.99
CA GLU A 155 -10.64 0.22 14.30
C GLU A 155 -12.16 0.41 14.21
N ALA A 156 -12.63 1.39 13.43
CA ALA A 156 -14.06 1.59 13.22
C ALA A 156 -14.70 0.38 12.52
N ALA A 157 -14.03 -0.21 11.53
CA ALA A 157 -14.51 -1.43 10.87
C ALA A 157 -14.58 -2.63 11.84
N ALA A 158 -13.55 -2.82 12.67
CA ALA A 158 -13.54 -3.89 13.68
C ALA A 158 -14.64 -3.69 14.73
N GLY A 159 -14.82 -2.47 15.23
CA GLY A 159 -15.86 -2.15 16.22
C GLY A 159 -17.29 -2.30 15.67
N MET A 160 -17.52 -2.04 14.38
CA MET A 160 -18.83 -2.25 13.75
C MET A 160 -19.17 -3.72 13.50
N LEU A 161 -18.15 -4.55 13.26
CA LEU A 161 -18.31 -5.97 12.98
C LEU A 161 -18.23 -6.84 14.23
N ASP A 162 -17.71 -6.29 15.34
CA ASP A 162 -17.31 -7.04 16.52
C ASP A 162 -16.34 -8.20 16.18
N GLU A 163 -15.49 -7.99 15.18
CA GLU A 163 -14.55 -8.98 14.63
C GLU A 163 -13.20 -8.31 14.32
N PRO A 164 -12.08 -9.05 14.37
CA PRO A 164 -10.78 -8.49 14.05
C PRO A 164 -10.70 -8.15 12.55
N VAL A 165 -10.10 -6.99 12.25
CA VAL A 165 -9.89 -6.51 10.88
C VAL A 165 -8.40 -6.24 10.67
N VAL A 166 -7.87 -6.74 9.56
CA VAL A 166 -6.48 -6.56 9.16
C VAL A 166 -6.44 -5.86 7.81
N LEU A 167 -5.63 -4.80 7.72
CA LEU A 167 -5.24 -4.17 6.46
C LEU A 167 -3.84 -4.63 6.08
N GLU A 168 -3.67 -5.16 4.88
CA GLU A 168 -2.37 -5.54 4.33
C GLU A 168 -2.08 -4.86 2.98
N ASP A 169 -0.82 -4.82 2.57
CA ASP A 169 -0.40 -4.45 1.22
C ASP A 169 -0.42 -5.64 0.24
N LEU A 170 -0.11 -5.38 -1.03
CA LEU A 170 0.00 -6.42 -2.07
C LEU A 170 1.13 -7.44 -1.81
N ALA A 171 2.08 -7.13 -0.92
CA ALA A 171 3.13 -8.05 -0.48
C ALA A 171 2.73 -8.87 0.75
N HIS A 172 1.45 -8.79 1.19
CA HIS A 172 0.92 -9.43 2.39
C HIS A 172 1.57 -8.96 3.70
N ARG A 173 2.11 -7.73 3.71
CA ARG A 173 2.59 -7.07 4.93
C ARG A 173 1.43 -6.35 5.59
N VAL A 174 1.24 -6.57 6.89
CA VAL A 174 0.22 -5.89 7.69
C VAL A 174 0.58 -4.41 7.82
N LEU A 175 -0.32 -3.55 7.38
CA LEU A 175 -0.20 -2.09 7.48
C LEU A 175 -0.93 -1.58 8.73
N ALA A 176 -2.08 -2.16 9.06
CA ALA A 176 -2.84 -1.84 10.26
C ALA A 176 -3.66 -3.06 10.71
N VAL A 177 -3.91 -3.15 12.01
CA VAL A 177 -4.71 -4.22 12.61
C VAL A 177 -5.55 -3.65 13.75
N ALA A 178 -6.82 -4.04 13.78
CA ALA A 178 -7.70 -3.77 14.91
C ALA A 178 -8.29 -5.08 15.44
N GLY A 179 -8.19 -5.26 16.74
CA GLY A 179 -8.83 -6.36 17.47
C GLY A 179 -10.10 -5.90 18.17
N VAL A 180 -10.85 -6.86 18.71
CA VAL A 180 -12.06 -6.62 19.49
C VAL A 180 -11.81 -6.84 20.99
N PRO A 181 -12.48 -6.10 21.89
CA PRO A 181 -12.40 -6.33 23.32
C PRO A 181 -12.81 -7.77 23.68
N GLY A 182 -11.96 -8.49 24.41
CA GLY A 182 -12.18 -9.92 24.72
C GLY A 182 -11.72 -10.90 23.63
N GLY A 183 -11.19 -10.39 22.51
CA GLY A 183 -10.48 -11.20 21.52
C GLY A 183 -9.16 -11.77 22.03
N GLY A 184 -8.66 -12.81 21.36
CA GLY A 184 -7.33 -13.37 21.65
C GLY A 184 -6.19 -12.38 21.32
N PRO A 185 -4.96 -12.63 21.80
CA PRO A 185 -3.85 -11.71 21.59
C PRO A 185 -3.55 -11.48 20.10
N THR A 186 -3.29 -10.23 19.70
CA THR A 186 -2.93 -9.85 18.31
C THR A 186 -1.74 -10.67 17.79
N ALA A 187 -0.78 -11.02 18.64
CA ALA A 187 0.37 -11.86 18.28
C ALA A 187 -0.03 -13.29 17.84
N VAL A 188 -1.14 -13.82 18.35
CA VAL A 188 -1.68 -15.13 17.91
C VAL A 188 -2.37 -14.98 16.56
N LEU A 189 -3.11 -13.89 16.36
CA LEU A 189 -3.80 -13.58 15.10
C LEU A 189 -2.82 -13.46 13.93
N LEU A 190 -1.72 -12.72 14.14
CA LEU A 190 -0.74 -12.38 13.11
C LEU A 190 0.39 -13.42 12.96
N ARG A 191 0.34 -14.54 13.69
CA ARG A 191 1.36 -15.59 13.57
C ARG A 191 1.37 -16.16 12.16
N ASP A 192 2.54 -16.16 11.54
CA ASP A 192 2.79 -16.63 10.17
C ASP A 192 1.86 -15.97 9.12
N TRP A 193 1.48 -14.71 9.36
CA TRP A 193 0.46 -13.99 8.57
C TRP A 193 0.73 -14.01 7.07
N GLU A 194 1.94 -13.63 6.64
CA GLU A 194 2.28 -13.52 5.22
C GLU A 194 2.06 -14.85 4.49
N GLN A 195 2.44 -15.97 5.13
CA GLN A 195 2.30 -17.30 4.54
C GLN A 195 0.85 -17.77 4.53
N ARG A 196 0.06 -17.44 5.57
CA ARG A 196 -1.37 -17.76 5.64
C ARG A 196 -2.20 -16.94 4.64
N SER A 197 -1.94 -15.64 4.55
CA SER A 197 -2.63 -14.70 3.64
C SER A 197 -2.42 -15.03 2.16
N ARG A 198 -1.26 -15.62 1.80
CA ARG A 198 -0.99 -16.12 0.44
C ARG A 198 -1.74 -17.41 0.10
N ARG A 199 -2.05 -18.25 1.10
CA ARG A 199 -2.72 -19.56 0.93
C ARG A 199 -4.25 -19.46 0.92
N THR A 200 -4.81 -18.29 1.22
CA THR A 200 -6.25 -18.10 1.47
C THR A 200 -7.14 -18.22 0.23
N ALA A 201 -6.59 -18.49 -0.96
CA ALA A 201 -7.42 -18.78 -2.13
C ALA A 201 -8.27 -20.06 -1.95
N GLU A 202 -7.87 -21.01 -1.08
CA GLU A 202 -8.53 -22.33 -1.03
C GLU A 202 -8.77 -22.96 0.37
N ALA A 203 -8.22 -22.43 1.49
CA ALA A 203 -8.19 -23.18 2.77
C ALA A 203 -8.82 -22.52 4.02
N GLU A 204 -8.90 -21.18 4.12
CA GLU A 204 -9.49 -20.49 5.27
C GLU A 204 -10.66 -19.60 4.82
N HIS A 205 -11.82 -19.67 5.48
CA HIS A 205 -13.06 -18.96 5.08
C HIS A 205 -13.04 -17.46 5.43
N TRP A 206 -11.97 -16.75 5.06
CA TRP A 206 -11.82 -15.32 5.33
C TRP A 206 -12.69 -14.47 4.41
N THR A 207 -13.21 -13.37 4.94
CA THR A 207 -13.87 -12.36 4.11
C THR A 207 -12.85 -11.28 3.76
N THR A 208 -12.68 -10.99 2.46
CA THR A 208 -11.68 -10.04 1.99
C THR A 208 -12.26 -9.06 0.98
N THR A 209 -11.83 -7.80 1.05
CA THR A 209 -12.16 -6.76 0.08
C THR A 209 -10.89 -6.02 -0.34
N ALA A 210 -10.74 -5.73 -1.63
CA ALA A 210 -9.61 -4.96 -2.15
C ALA A 210 -9.72 -3.48 -1.74
N VAL A 211 -8.56 -2.83 -1.55
CA VAL A 211 -8.46 -1.42 -1.20
C VAL A 211 -7.78 -0.66 -2.33
N GLY A 212 -8.50 0.32 -2.88
CA GLY A 212 -8.07 1.16 -4.00
C GLY A 212 -9.02 1.09 -5.20
N PRO A 213 -8.83 1.95 -6.23
CA PRO A 213 -9.57 1.85 -7.48
C PRO A 213 -9.31 0.50 -8.16
N ARG A 214 -10.27 -0.03 -8.93
CA ARG A 214 -10.12 -1.33 -9.64
C ARG A 214 -8.86 -1.43 -10.51
N THR A 215 -8.36 -0.30 -11.01
CA THR A 215 -7.13 -0.23 -11.84
C THR A 215 -5.86 0.00 -11.03
N GLN A 216 -5.97 0.22 -9.73
CA GLN A 216 -4.87 0.62 -8.84
C GLN A 216 -5.12 0.19 -7.39
N GLU A 217 -5.47 -1.08 -7.20
CA GLU A 217 -5.54 -1.69 -5.88
C GLU A 217 -4.14 -1.71 -5.26
N TRP A 218 -4.05 -1.39 -3.96
CA TRP A 218 -2.76 -1.28 -3.26
C TRP A 218 -2.72 -2.09 -1.97
N GLY A 219 -3.85 -2.60 -1.53
CA GLY A 219 -3.96 -3.36 -0.30
C GLY A 219 -5.27 -4.12 -0.22
N ARG A 220 -5.46 -4.83 0.89
CA ARG A 220 -6.63 -5.68 1.15
C ARG A 220 -7.07 -5.52 2.59
N LEU A 221 -8.37 -5.42 2.80
CA LEU A 221 -9.02 -5.53 4.10
C LEU A 221 -9.51 -6.95 4.31
N ILE A 222 -9.19 -7.53 5.46
CA ILE A 222 -9.37 -8.95 5.75
C ILE A 222 -10.01 -9.12 7.12
N VAL A 223 -11.08 -9.90 7.18
CA VAL A 223 -11.61 -10.48 8.43
C VAL A 223 -11.18 -11.95 8.47
N PRO A 224 -10.22 -12.32 9.33
CA PRO A 224 -9.59 -13.64 9.33
C PRO A 224 -10.42 -14.71 10.08
N ARG A 225 -11.75 -14.66 9.91
CA ARG A 225 -12.73 -15.58 10.52
C ARG A 225 -13.94 -15.75 9.61
N ARG A 226 -14.69 -16.84 9.81
CA ARG A 226 -15.98 -17.06 9.14
C ARG A 226 -17.04 -16.16 9.76
N SER A 227 -17.50 -15.16 9.01
CA SER A 227 -18.57 -14.29 9.47
C SER A 227 -19.92 -15.04 9.48
N ALA A 228 -20.72 -14.81 10.53
CA ALA A 228 -22.10 -15.27 10.61
C ALA A 228 -23.00 -14.58 9.56
N ASP A 229 -22.67 -13.33 9.18
CA ASP A 229 -23.35 -12.57 8.13
C ASP A 229 -22.32 -12.02 7.14
N ALA A 230 -22.05 -12.81 6.09
CA ALA A 230 -21.09 -12.45 5.06
C ALA A 230 -21.49 -11.18 4.28
N SER A 231 -22.79 -10.87 4.17
CA SER A 231 -23.27 -9.69 3.46
C SER A 231 -22.94 -8.41 4.22
N ARG A 232 -23.22 -8.42 5.53
CA ARG A 232 -22.92 -7.33 6.46
C ARG A 232 -21.42 -7.08 6.57
N THR A 233 -20.61 -8.14 6.68
CA THR A 233 -19.16 -8.02 6.71
C THR A 233 -18.61 -7.40 5.43
N ARG A 234 -19.05 -7.88 4.26
CA ARG A 234 -18.60 -7.33 2.98
C ARG A 234 -18.94 -5.84 2.85
N MET A 235 -20.14 -5.44 3.24
CA MET A 235 -20.58 -4.04 3.20
C MET A 235 -19.68 -3.12 4.03
N VAL A 236 -19.34 -3.51 5.26
CA VAL A 236 -18.43 -2.72 6.11
C VAL A 236 -17.03 -2.64 5.50
N LEU A 237 -16.48 -3.76 5.02
CA LEU A 237 -15.15 -3.79 4.41
C LEU A 237 -15.08 -2.97 3.11
N GLU A 238 -16.13 -2.98 2.29
CA GLU A 238 -16.22 -2.13 1.09
C GLU A 238 -16.23 -0.64 1.45
N ARG A 239 -17.02 -0.24 2.46
CA ARG A 239 -17.07 1.16 2.90
C ARG A 239 -15.76 1.62 3.54
N ALA A 240 -15.16 0.78 4.38
CA ALA A 240 -13.83 1.02 4.93
C ALA A 240 -12.76 1.09 3.82
N GLY A 241 -12.84 0.20 2.81
CA GLY A 241 -11.93 0.19 1.67
C GLY A 241 -12.00 1.47 0.85
N VAL A 242 -13.20 2.03 0.63
CA VAL A 242 -13.37 3.33 -0.02
C VAL A 242 -12.76 4.46 0.83
N ALA A 243 -13.00 4.48 2.14
CA ALA A 243 -12.43 5.49 3.04
C ALA A 243 -10.89 5.44 3.05
N LEU A 244 -10.29 4.23 3.09
CA LEU A 244 -8.84 4.03 3.00
C LEU A 244 -8.28 4.47 1.63
N ALA A 245 -9.00 4.20 0.54
CA ALA A 245 -8.61 4.65 -0.79
C ALA A 245 -8.59 6.18 -0.88
N LEU A 246 -9.64 6.85 -0.37
CA LEU A 246 -9.70 8.31 -0.30
C LEU A 246 -8.59 8.90 0.59
N HIS A 247 -8.35 8.30 1.76
CA HIS A 247 -7.26 8.70 2.65
C HIS A 247 -5.91 8.68 1.91
N ARG A 248 -5.60 7.58 1.22
CA ARG A 248 -4.34 7.43 0.47
C ARG A 248 -4.25 8.38 -0.74
N MET A 249 -5.36 8.66 -1.42
CA MET A 249 -5.41 9.66 -2.49
C MET A 249 -5.11 11.07 -1.97
N ILE A 250 -5.74 11.46 -0.87
CA ILE A 250 -5.55 12.78 -0.24
C ILE A 250 -4.11 12.94 0.26
N GLU A 251 -3.53 11.90 0.87
CA GLU A 251 -2.12 11.93 1.28
C GLU A 251 -1.16 12.06 0.10
N ARG A 252 -1.40 11.30 -0.98
CA ARG A 252 -0.59 11.34 -2.19
C ARG A 252 -0.67 12.69 -2.91
N ASP A 253 -1.87 13.27 -3.01
CA ASP A 253 -2.08 14.60 -3.60
C ASP A 253 -1.43 15.70 -2.76
N ARG A 254 -1.44 15.60 -1.42
CA ARG A 254 -0.83 16.59 -0.53
C ARG A 254 0.70 16.54 -0.56
N SER A 255 1.29 15.35 -0.55
CA SER A 255 2.74 15.16 -0.74
C SER A 255 3.16 15.65 -2.13
N GLY A 256 2.35 15.39 -3.16
CA GLY A 256 2.53 15.92 -4.51
C GLY A 256 2.51 17.45 -4.58
N LEU A 257 1.52 18.10 -3.96
CA LEU A 257 1.40 19.58 -3.93
C LEU A 257 2.54 20.24 -3.15
N THR A 258 2.94 19.66 -2.02
CA THR A 258 4.07 20.17 -1.22
C THR A 258 5.36 20.07 -2.01
N HIS A 259 5.61 18.92 -2.65
CA HIS A 259 6.76 18.73 -3.52
C HIS A 259 6.74 19.66 -4.74
N GLN A 260 5.58 19.89 -5.37
CA GLN A 260 5.46 20.85 -6.47
C GLN A 260 5.85 22.26 -6.03
N ALA A 261 5.44 22.68 -4.83
CA ALA A 261 5.82 23.98 -4.27
C ALA A 261 7.33 24.05 -3.94
N GLN A 262 7.91 22.98 -3.39
CA GLN A 262 9.37 22.88 -3.16
C GLN A 262 10.17 22.95 -4.47
N THR A 263 9.78 22.15 -5.48
CA THR A 263 10.39 22.19 -6.82
C THR A 263 10.25 23.58 -7.44
N GLY A 264 9.08 24.22 -7.31
CA GLY A 264 8.84 25.57 -7.79
C GLY A 264 9.79 26.60 -7.19
N LEU A 265 9.98 26.59 -5.86
CA LEU A 265 10.95 27.47 -5.19
C LEU A 265 12.38 27.23 -5.68
N ILE A 266 12.79 25.96 -5.77
CA ILE A 266 14.14 25.60 -6.24
C ILE A 266 14.34 26.10 -7.68
N ASP A 267 13.36 25.92 -8.56
CA ASP A 267 13.43 26.37 -9.95
C ASP A 267 13.45 27.90 -10.08
N ASP A 268 12.70 28.60 -9.23
CA ASP A 268 12.72 30.07 -9.18
C ASP A 268 14.10 30.59 -8.80
N VAL A 269 14.78 29.95 -7.85
CA VAL A 269 16.15 30.29 -7.46
C VAL A 269 17.14 29.96 -8.58
N LEU A 270 17.11 28.73 -9.11
CA LEU A 270 18.06 28.31 -10.15
C LEU A 270 17.94 29.11 -11.45
N ARG A 271 16.74 29.60 -11.78
CA ARG A 271 16.50 30.49 -12.93
C ARG A 271 16.67 31.97 -12.60
N SER A 272 17.16 32.28 -11.39
CA SER A 272 17.36 33.63 -10.88
C SER A 272 16.10 34.52 -10.95
N ARG A 273 14.91 33.92 -10.82
CA ARG A 273 13.63 34.64 -10.68
C ARG A 273 13.46 35.23 -9.28
N ILE A 274 14.04 34.57 -8.28
CA ILE A 274 14.16 35.06 -6.90
C ILE A 274 15.64 35.03 -6.53
N THR A 275 16.16 36.17 -6.12
CA THR A 275 17.59 36.33 -5.76
C THR A 275 17.80 36.81 -4.32
N ASP A 276 16.73 37.21 -3.63
CA ASP A 276 16.79 37.65 -2.25
C ASP A 276 16.81 36.45 -1.28
N GLU A 277 17.86 36.37 -0.45
CA GLU A 277 18.01 35.27 0.52
C GLU A 277 16.90 35.30 1.57
N ALA A 278 16.44 36.48 2.00
CA ALA A 278 15.40 36.56 3.03
C ALA A 278 14.07 35.99 2.50
N GLU A 279 13.70 36.33 1.26
CA GLU A 279 12.55 35.74 0.57
C GLU A 279 12.70 34.21 0.39
N VAL A 280 13.85 33.74 -0.09
CA VAL A 280 14.11 32.31 -0.32
C VAL A 280 14.04 31.52 0.99
N ALA A 281 14.70 32.00 2.05
CA ALA A 281 14.70 31.35 3.35
C ALA A 281 13.29 31.30 3.96
N ALA A 282 12.52 32.39 3.88
CA ALA A 282 11.15 32.42 4.40
C ALA A 282 10.24 31.40 3.68
N ARG A 283 10.33 31.31 2.35
CA ARG A 283 9.57 30.31 1.58
C ARG A 283 10.05 28.89 1.87
N ALA A 284 11.36 28.67 1.97
CA ALA A 284 11.92 27.37 2.32
C ALA A 284 11.43 26.88 3.69
N HIS A 285 11.41 27.76 4.69
CA HIS A 285 10.92 27.44 6.04
C HIS A 285 9.41 27.17 6.04
N ALA A 286 8.63 27.95 5.31
CA ALA A 286 7.20 27.70 5.12
C ALA A 286 6.90 26.35 4.43
N LEU A 287 7.83 25.87 3.61
CA LEU A 287 7.76 24.57 2.93
C LEU A 287 8.33 23.40 3.76
N GLY A 288 8.65 23.63 5.03
CA GLY A 288 9.04 22.60 5.99
C GLY A 288 10.55 22.45 6.22
N LEU A 289 11.40 23.29 5.62
CA LEU A 289 12.83 23.29 5.93
C LEU A 289 13.07 23.91 7.32
N ARG A 290 13.69 23.16 8.23
CA ARG A 290 14.05 23.69 9.55
C ARG A 290 15.10 24.78 9.42
N SER A 291 14.87 25.92 10.08
CA SER A 291 15.88 26.97 10.22
C SER A 291 17.12 26.43 10.94
N SER A 292 18.29 26.62 10.31
CA SER A 292 19.57 26.13 10.78
C SER A 292 20.68 27.14 10.46
N ALA A 293 21.76 27.10 11.23
CA ALA A 293 22.96 27.90 10.97
C ALA A 293 23.69 27.47 9.68
N ARG A 294 23.49 26.22 9.27
CA ARG A 294 24.05 25.66 8.03
C ARG A 294 23.08 24.73 7.34
N TYR A 295 23.13 24.75 6.01
CA TYR A 295 22.40 23.89 5.10
C TYR A 295 23.39 23.08 4.26
N VAL A 296 23.00 21.85 3.91
CA VAL A 296 23.85 20.93 3.14
C VAL A 296 23.19 20.66 1.79
N PRO A 297 23.80 21.09 0.68
CA PRO A 297 23.39 20.62 -0.65
C PRO A 297 23.67 19.13 -0.77
N ALA A 298 22.71 18.36 -1.25
CA ALA A 298 22.86 16.93 -1.44
C ALA A 298 22.11 16.44 -2.68
N ALA A 299 22.52 15.28 -3.16
CA ALA A 299 21.83 14.57 -4.23
C ALA A 299 21.90 13.06 -3.99
N VAL A 300 20.80 12.38 -4.31
CA VAL A 300 20.74 10.93 -4.37
C VAL A 300 20.57 10.53 -5.82
N ARG A 301 21.40 9.59 -6.26
CA ARG A 301 21.28 8.96 -7.57
C ARG A 301 21.25 7.45 -7.42
N ILE A 302 20.46 6.78 -8.24
CA ILE A 302 20.39 5.32 -8.33
C ILE A 302 20.83 4.85 -9.71
N ASP A 303 21.45 3.67 -9.78
CA ASP A 303 21.83 3.07 -11.05
C ASP A 303 20.65 2.27 -11.62
N ARG A 304 19.95 2.82 -12.61
CA ARG A 304 18.87 2.10 -13.31
C ARG A 304 19.41 1.54 -14.63
N PRO A 305 19.48 0.21 -14.77
CA PRO A 305 20.08 -0.43 -15.95
C PRO A 305 19.27 -0.22 -17.24
N ILE A 306 17.99 0.18 -17.15
CA ILE A 306 17.12 0.44 -18.30
C ILE A 306 16.24 1.65 -17.96
N PRO A 307 16.31 2.77 -18.72
CA PRO A 307 15.33 3.85 -18.61
C PRO A 307 13.95 3.28 -18.90
N ALA A 308 12.94 3.59 -18.08
CA ALA A 308 11.59 3.13 -18.34
C ALA A 308 11.15 3.60 -19.74
N THR A 309 10.90 2.66 -20.65
CA THR A 309 10.39 2.96 -22.01
C THR A 309 9.00 3.59 -21.96
N ASP A 310 8.26 3.37 -20.87
CA ASP A 310 6.97 4.01 -20.58
C ASP A 310 7.17 5.21 -19.63
N PRO A 311 6.88 6.45 -20.07
CA PRO A 311 7.02 7.66 -19.25
C PRO A 311 6.13 7.64 -18.00
N VAL A 312 4.99 6.95 -18.02
CA VAL A 312 4.10 6.83 -16.84
C VAL A 312 4.75 5.94 -15.78
N VAL A 313 5.41 4.87 -16.20
CA VAL A 313 6.15 3.97 -15.31
C VAL A 313 7.34 4.70 -14.70
N GLY A 314 8.11 5.44 -15.51
CA GLY A 314 9.23 6.26 -15.02
C GLY A 314 8.78 7.30 -13.97
N GLN A 315 7.67 8.00 -14.24
CA GLN A 315 7.12 8.96 -13.29
C GLN A 315 6.69 8.32 -11.96
N ARG A 316 6.06 7.14 -12.00
CA ARG A 316 5.67 6.40 -10.78
C ARG A 316 6.88 6.02 -9.94
N HIS A 317 7.94 5.54 -10.58
CA HIS A 317 9.17 5.17 -9.89
C HIS A 317 9.90 6.39 -9.31
N ASN A 318 9.88 7.54 -9.98
CA ASN A 318 10.46 8.76 -9.42
C ASN A 318 9.69 9.30 -8.22
N ILE A 319 8.35 9.16 -8.21
CA ILE A 319 7.54 9.47 -7.03
C ILE A 319 7.87 8.51 -5.88
N SER A 320 7.97 7.21 -6.15
CA SER A 320 8.35 6.19 -5.15
C SER A 320 9.73 6.47 -4.53
N LEU A 321 10.72 6.78 -5.37
CA LEU A 321 12.06 7.15 -4.92
C LEU A 321 12.02 8.42 -4.06
N LEU A 322 11.23 9.42 -4.47
CA LEU A 322 11.06 10.66 -3.71
C LEU A 322 10.46 10.41 -2.34
N ASP A 323 9.36 9.67 -2.27
CA ASP A 323 8.71 9.32 -1.00
C ASP A 323 9.68 8.57 -0.08
N THR A 324 10.48 7.65 -0.63
CA THR A 324 11.50 6.89 0.10
C THR A 324 12.58 7.81 0.68
N VAL A 325 13.11 8.73 -0.14
CA VAL A 325 14.15 9.68 0.30
C VAL A 325 13.60 10.64 1.36
N MET A 326 12.43 11.22 1.12
CA MET A 326 11.78 12.13 2.07
C MET A 326 11.51 11.44 3.41
N HIS A 327 11.00 10.20 3.38
CA HIS A 327 10.74 9.43 4.58
C HIS A 327 12.02 9.14 5.38
N ALA A 328 13.09 8.67 4.72
CA ALA A 328 14.36 8.38 5.38
C ALA A 328 15.00 9.63 6.02
N VAL A 329 14.94 10.78 5.35
CA VAL A 329 15.43 12.06 5.90
C VAL A 329 14.63 12.46 7.14
N ASN A 330 13.31 12.41 7.07
CA ASN A 330 12.43 12.79 8.18
C ASN A 330 12.53 11.82 9.36
N ALA A 331 12.59 10.51 9.10
CA ALA A 331 12.75 9.46 10.12
C ALA A 331 14.10 9.59 10.86
N SER A 332 15.13 10.10 10.18
CA SER A 332 16.43 10.43 10.77
C SER A 332 16.41 11.75 11.58
N GLY A 333 15.24 12.41 11.71
CA GLY A 333 15.06 13.66 12.44
C GLY A 333 15.60 14.90 11.72
N HIS A 334 15.90 14.79 10.43
CA HIS A 334 16.35 15.88 9.56
C HIS A 334 15.16 16.45 8.78
N THR A 335 15.38 17.58 8.12
CA THR A 335 14.37 18.17 7.21
C THR A 335 15.05 18.58 5.91
N GLY A 336 14.29 18.70 4.83
CA GLY A 336 14.85 19.14 3.56
C GLY A 336 13.84 19.71 2.58
N LEU A 337 14.37 20.39 1.56
CA LEU A 337 13.67 20.67 0.32
C LEU A 337 14.09 19.64 -0.72
N PHE A 338 13.15 19.12 -1.51
CA PHE A 338 13.41 18.04 -2.46
C PHE A 338 12.93 18.41 -3.85
N SER A 339 13.64 17.92 -4.88
CA SER A 339 13.23 18.04 -6.27
C SER A 339 13.73 16.86 -7.09
N VAL A 340 12.82 16.24 -7.85
CA VAL A 340 13.17 15.25 -8.87
C VAL A 340 13.70 15.96 -10.11
N ARG A 341 14.89 15.59 -10.59
CA ARG A 341 15.55 16.25 -11.75
C ARG A 341 15.60 15.39 -13.00
N ARG A 342 16.06 14.16 -12.84
CA ARG A 342 16.17 13.16 -13.91
C ARG A 342 15.67 11.83 -13.38
N ASP A 343 15.50 10.87 -14.27
CA ASP A 343 15.11 9.53 -13.85
C ASP A 343 16.14 8.96 -12.87
N GLY A 344 15.67 8.57 -11.68
CA GLY A 344 16.52 8.07 -10.60
C GLY A 344 17.40 9.13 -9.91
N GLU A 345 17.09 10.42 -10.03
CA GLU A 345 17.90 11.51 -9.48
C GLU A 345 17.07 12.53 -8.68
N ILE A 346 17.40 12.65 -7.39
CA ILE A 346 16.75 13.56 -6.44
C ILE A 346 17.78 14.53 -5.88
N TRP A 347 17.49 15.82 -6.05
CA TRP A 347 18.25 16.91 -5.46
C TRP A 347 17.59 17.35 -4.16
N MET A 348 18.41 17.73 -3.18
CA MET A 348 17.89 18.20 -1.91
C MET A 348 18.78 19.22 -1.21
N VAL A 349 18.15 20.12 -0.47
CA VAL A 349 18.80 20.97 0.53
C VAL A 349 18.44 20.40 1.90
N LEU A 350 19.44 20.01 2.69
CA LEU A 350 19.23 19.40 4.00
C LEU A 350 19.49 20.39 5.13
N SER A 351 18.67 20.30 6.16
CA SER A 351 18.89 20.88 7.48
C SER A 351 19.00 19.73 8.49
N LEU A 352 20.22 19.50 8.95
CA LEU A 352 20.57 18.39 9.84
C LEU A 352 20.18 18.71 11.29
N SER A 353 19.85 17.68 12.04
CA SER A 353 19.57 17.80 13.47
C SER A 353 20.88 18.00 14.25
N VAL A 354 20.86 18.87 15.26
CA VAL A 354 22.05 19.27 16.05
C VAL A 354 22.40 18.24 17.13
N THR A 355 21.76 17.07 17.14
CA THR A 355 21.97 16.03 18.15
C THR A 355 23.31 15.30 18.00
N GLN A 356 23.96 15.41 16.84
CA GLN A 356 25.21 14.72 16.52
C GLN A 356 26.06 15.52 15.51
N PRO A 357 27.37 15.25 15.41
CA PRO A 357 28.22 15.87 14.40
C PRO A 357 27.72 15.62 12.98
N ALA A 358 27.92 16.59 12.08
CA ALA A 358 27.40 16.54 10.70
C ALA A 358 27.83 15.28 9.94
N ASP A 359 29.10 14.88 10.04
CA ASP A 359 29.62 13.70 9.33
C ASP A 359 29.00 12.39 9.85
N SER A 360 28.72 12.30 11.15
CA SER A 360 28.01 11.15 11.73
C SER A 360 26.55 11.11 11.29
N ALA A 361 25.89 12.27 11.24
CA ALA A 361 24.52 12.39 10.74
C ALA A 361 24.41 11.96 9.27
N LEU A 362 25.32 12.45 8.44
CA LEU A 362 25.35 12.11 7.01
C LEU A 362 25.71 10.64 6.79
N SER A 363 26.60 10.07 7.61
CA SER A 363 26.91 8.63 7.56
C SER A 363 25.69 7.78 7.88
N ALA A 364 24.96 8.12 8.95
CA ALA A 364 23.75 7.42 9.36
C ALA A 364 22.66 7.55 8.29
N LEU A 365 22.42 8.78 7.81
CA LEU A 365 21.44 9.05 6.75
C LEU A 365 21.77 8.31 5.45
N GLY A 366 23.03 8.28 5.05
CA GLY A 366 23.48 7.58 3.86
C GLY A 366 23.29 6.06 3.94
N ALA A 367 23.58 5.47 5.11
CA ALA A 367 23.32 4.06 5.35
C ALA A 367 21.80 3.73 5.33
N GLU A 368 20.99 4.59 5.94
CA GLU A 368 19.54 4.47 5.97
C GLU A 368 18.92 4.57 4.57
N LEU A 369 19.28 5.62 3.81
CA LEU A 369 18.83 5.81 2.44
C LEU A 369 19.18 4.62 1.56
N ARG A 370 20.41 4.11 1.66
CA ARG A 370 20.83 2.93 0.90
C ARG A 370 19.98 1.70 1.25
N ARG A 371 19.67 1.49 2.53
CA ARG A 371 18.84 0.37 2.99
C ARG A 371 17.41 0.48 2.44
N GLU A 372 16.78 1.63 2.59
CA GLU A 372 15.39 1.83 2.15
C GLU A 372 15.25 1.83 0.62
N ILE A 373 16.18 2.47 -0.10
CA ILE A 373 16.18 2.45 -1.58
C ILE A 373 16.35 1.02 -2.10
N ARG A 374 17.30 0.25 -1.54
CA ARG A 374 17.50 -1.15 -1.94
C ARG A 374 16.25 -2.00 -1.67
N ARG A 375 15.52 -1.71 -0.58
CA ARG A 375 14.30 -2.42 -0.19
C ARG A 375 13.12 -2.09 -1.11
N VAL A 376 12.94 -0.82 -1.49
CA VAL A 376 11.76 -0.34 -2.21
C VAL A 376 11.93 -0.44 -3.72
N GLU A 377 13.10 -0.05 -4.25
CA GLU A 377 13.33 0.06 -5.69
C GLU A 377 13.97 -1.21 -6.29
N ALA A 378 14.38 -2.18 -5.46
CA ALA A 378 15.11 -3.38 -5.87
C ALA A 378 16.39 -3.10 -6.69
N VAL A 379 16.94 -1.89 -6.57
CA VAL A 379 18.17 -1.46 -7.25
C VAL A 379 19.39 -1.81 -6.41
N PRO A 380 20.45 -2.40 -7.00
CA PRO A 380 21.64 -2.80 -6.25
C PRO A 380 22.44 -1.60 -5.72
N ASP A 381 22.54 -0.52 -6.49
CA ASP A 381 23.46 0.59 -6.21
C ASP A 381 22.80 1.97 -6.20
N SER A 382 23.13 2.74 -5.17
CA SER A 382 22.69 4.11 -4.92
C SER A 382 23.86 4.91 -4.34
N ALA A 383 24.00 6.17 -4.74
CA ALA A 383 24.98 7.08 -4.15
C ALA A 383 24.27 8.31 -3.56
N LEU A 384 24.54 8.57 -2.28
CA LEU A 384 24.30 9.86 -1.64
C LEU A 384 25.56 10.71 -1.78
N ALA A 385 25.44 11.87 -2.39
CA ALA A 385 26.51 12.86 -2.42
C ALA A 385 26.08 14.15 -1.73
N VAL A 386 27.06 14.82 -1.13
CA VAL A 386 26.87 16.06 -0.39
C VAL A 386 27.93 17.08 -0.80
N GLY A 387 27.52 18.33 -0.96
CA GLY A 387 28.43 19.45 -1.11
C GLY A 387 28.77 20.09 0.24
N ASP A 388 29.50 21.20 0.18
CA ASP A 388 29.94 21.90 1.38
C ASP A 388 28.78 22.55 2.14
N SER A 389 28.88 22.56 3.47
CA SER A 389 27.87 23.18 4.32
C SER A 389 27.93 24.70 4.27
N VAL A 390 26.86 25.32 3.78
CA VAL A 390 26.74 26.78 3.58
C VAL A 390 25.74 27.39 4.57
N ASN A 391 25.79 28.70 4.79
CA ASN A 391 24.95 29.42 5.76
C ASN A 391 23.67 30.03 5.16
N ARG A 392 23.50 29.96 3.85
CA ARG A 392 22.38 30.54 3.10
C ARG A 392 21.65 29.47 2.30
N VAL A 393 20.33 29.55 2.25
CA VAL A 393 19.50 28.59 1.52
C VAL A 393 19.74 28.71 0.02
N ILE A 394 19.91 29.94 -0.49
CA ILE A 394 20.16 30.17 -1.91
C ILE A 394 21.45 29.51 -2.39
N ASP A 395 22.52 29.59 -1.57
CA ASP A 395 23.81 29.00 -1.88
C ASP A 395 23.74 27.46 -1.83
N ALA A 396 22.92 26.91 -0.92
CA ALA A 396 22.67 25.47 -0.85
C ALA A 396 21.88 24.98 -2.08
N ILE A 397 20.92 25.76 -2.57
CA ILE A 397 20.18 25.42 -3.80
C ILE A 397 21.14 25.35 -5.00
N TYR A 398 22.05 26.34 -5.15
CA TYR A 398 23.05 26.30 -6.23
C TYR A 398 24.03 25.14 -6.08
N GLY A 399 24.41 24.78 -4.85
CA GLY A 399 25.33 23.67 -4.56
C GLY A 399 24.79 22.27 -4.88
N MET A 400 23.47 22.10 -5.08
CA MET A 400 22.90 20.78 -5.38
C MET A 400 23.40 20.21 -6.71
N GLY A 401 23.69 21.06 -7.70
CA GLY A 401 24.22 20.61 -8.99
C GLY A 401 25.60 19.95 -8.87
N GLU A 402 26.45 20.48 -8.00
CA GLU A 402 27.75 19.87 -7.69
C GLU A 402 27.57 18.52 -6.97
N ALA A 403 26.68 18.46 -5.97
CA ALA A 403 26.36 17.21 -5.29
C ALA A 403 25.84 16.14 -6.26
N ALA A 404 24.97 16.51 -7.19
CA ALA A 404 24.45 15.61 -8.22
C ALA A 404 25.56 15.05 -9.12
N HIS A 405 26.51 15.90 -9.52
CA HIS A 405 27.68 15.47 -10.28
C HIS A 405 28.56 14.49 -9.51
N ILE A 406 28.79 14.76 -8.21
CA ILE A 406 29.53 13.84 -7.33
C ILE A 406 28.81 12.48 -7.24
N ALA A 407 27.48 12.46 -7.09
CA ALA A 407 26.71 11.21 -7.04
C ALA A 407 26.80 10.41 -8.35
N GLU A 408 26.76 11.09 -9.50
CA GLU A 408 26.95 10.46 -10.81
C GLU A 408 28.31 9.76 -10.92
N VAL A 409 29.38 10.46 -10.54
CA VAL A 409 30.74 9.90 -10.59
C VAL A 409 30.92 8.78 -9.57
N ALA A 410 30.35 8.93 -8.37
CA ALA A 410 30.42 7.93 -7.31
C ALA A 410 29.76 6.60 -7.73
N LEU A 411 28.62 6.64 -8.42
CA LEU A 411 27.99 5.43 -8.96
C LEU A 411 28.83 4.74 -10.03
N ALA A 412 29.57 5.50 -10.84
CA ALA A 412 30.45 4.94 -11.86
C ALA A 412 31.75 4.34 -11.28
N MET A 413 32.06 4.59 -10.00
CA MET A 413 33.24 4.04 -9.34
C MET A 413 32.95 2.63 -8.82
N ASN A 414 33.61 1.62 -9.39
CA ASN A 414 33.63 0.23 -8.88
C ASN A 414 34.48 0.06 -7.60
N GLU A 415 34.34 0.97 -6.64
CA GLU A 415 35.07 0.97 -5.35
C GLU A 415 34.13 0.63 -4.19
N ALA A 416 34.69 0.35 -3.00
CA ALA A 416 33.92 0.03 -1.81
C ALA A 416 32.90 1.13 -1.50
N HIS A 417 31.63 0.75 -1.36
CA HIS A 417 30.55 1.70 -1.12
C HIS A 417 30.75 2.49 0.16
N ARG A 418 30.62 3.82 0.04
CA ARG A 418 30.67 4.75 1.17
C ARG A 418 29.26 5.12 1.60
N PRO A 419 29.04 5.48 2.87
CA PRO A 419 27.75 5.99 3.32
C PRO A 419 27.32 7.24 2.54
N TYR A 420 28.27 8.13 2.25
CA TYR A 420 28.07 9.29 1.39
C TYR A 420 29.39 9.68 0.70
N TYR A 421 29.29 10.56 -0.31
CA TYR A 421 30.41 11.05 -1.12
C TYR A 421 30.49 12.59 -1.11
N ARG A 422 31.71 13.12 -1.14
CA ARG A 422 32.06 14.54 -1.30
C ARG A 422 32.93 14.77 -2.54
N ALA A 423 33.16 16.02 -2.90
CA ALA A 423 34.08 16.39 -3.98
C ALA A 423 35.48 15.77 -3.79
N ALA A 424 35.97 15.75 -2.53
CA ALA A 424 37.25 15.13 -2.18
C ALA A 424 37.31 13.60 -2.41
N ASP A 425 36.16 12.94 -2.54
CA ASP A 425 36.07 11.49 -2.70
C ASP A 425 36.12 11.07 -4.18
N VAL A 426 35.63 11.92 -5.09
CA VAL A 426 35.65 11.69 -6.54
C VAL A 426 36.94 12.21 -7.20
N ARG A 427 37.66 13.14 -6.55
CA ARG A 427 39.01 13.62 -6.93
C ARG A 427 39.11 13.93 -8.44
N LEU A 428 40.18 13.47 -9.09
CA LEU A 428 40.44 13.68 -10.51
C LEU A 428 39.33 13.11 -11.40
N ARG A 429 38.70 11.99 -11.01
CA ARG A 429 37.56 11.42 -11.76
C ARG A 429 36.38 12.39 -11.78
N GLY A 430 36.14 13.09 -10.67
CA GLY A 430 35.15 14.16 -10.58
C GLY A 430 35.40 15.26 -11.61
N LEU A 431 36.64 15.76 -11.67
CA LEU A 431 37.05 16.77 -12.65
C LEU A 431 36.93 16.28 -14.09
N ILE A 432 37.41 15.07 -14.39
CA ILE A 432 37.33 14.50 -15.74
C ILE A 432 35.89 14.30 -16.16
N ALA A 433 34.99 13.91 -15.26
CA ALA A 433 33.58 13.80 -15.58
C ALA A 433 32.93 15.16 -15.92
N LEU A 434 33.37 16.28 -15.32
CA LEU A 434 32.92 17.62 -15.72
C LEU A 434 33.41 17.98 -17.12
N LEU A 435 34.67 17.63 -17.42
CA LEU A 435 35.35 17.98 -18.66
C LEU A 435 35.18 16.94 -19.79
N ARG A 436 34.45 15.85 -19.56
CA ARG A 436 34.33 14.72 -20.49
C ARG A 436 33.81 15.10 -21.89
N SER A 437 33.09 16.21 -21.99
CA SER A 437 32.53 16.73 -23.25
C SER A 437 33.38 17.86 -23.85
N ASP A 438 34.45 18.31 -23.19
CA ASP A 438 35.36 19.33 -23.71
C ASP A 438 36.25 18.72 -24.79
N HIS A 439 36.11 19.19 -26.03
CA HIS A 439 36.84 18.68 -27.19
C HIS A 439 38.37 18.70 -27.01
N ARG A 440 38.91 19.62 -26.19
CA ARG A 440 40.35 19.72 -25.93
C ARG A 440 40.82 18.56 -25.06
N VAL A 441 40.02 18.18 -24.05
CA VAL A 441 40.31 17.04 -23.17
C VAL A 441 40.18 15.73 -23.94
N GLN A 442 39.20 15.62 -24.84
CA GLN A 442 39.07 14.47 -25.72
C GLN A 442 40.25 14.36 -26.70
N ALA A 443 40.65 15.47 -27.33
CA ALA A 443 41.80 15.51 -28.24
C ALA A 443 43.11 15.17 -27.53
N PHE A 444 43.29 15.64 -26.28
CA PHE A 444 44.41 15.25 -25.44
C PHE A 444 44.46 13.72 -25.23
N ALA A 445 43.36 13.12 -24.77
CA ALA A 445 43.31 11.68 -24.53
C ALA A 445 43.55 10.85 -25.81
N GLU A 446 42.97 11.29 -26.94
CA GLU A 446 43.20 10.68 -28.24
C GLU A 446 44.68 10.79 -28.65
N SER A 447 45.32 11.95 -28.44
CA SER A 447 46.74 12.15 -28.79
C SER A 447 47.68 11.29 -27.95
N GLU A 448 47.40 11.17 -26.65
CA GLU A 448 48.21 10.38 -25.71
C GLU A 448 48.07 8.87 -25.93
N LEU A 449 46.90 8.40 -26.33
CA LEU A 449 46.61 6.96 -26.44
C LEU A 449 46.54 6.44 -27.88
N LYS A 450 46.70 7.32 -28.89
CA LYS A 450 46.49 7.02 -30.31
C LYS A 450 47.12 5.70 -30.76
N ALA A 451 48.40 5.51 -30.44
CA ALA A 451 49.17 4.35 -30.86
C ALA A 451 48.68 3.04 -30.22
N LEU A 452 48.14 3.11 -29.00
CA LEU A 452 47.55 1.95 -28.33
C LEU A 452 46.11 1.69 -28.77
N LEU A 453 45.33 2.73 -29.04
CA LEU A 453 43.95 2.62 -29.55
C LEU A 453 43.90 1.96 -30.93
N ALA A 454 44.91 2.20 -31.77
CA ALA A 454 45.04 1.57 -33.08
C ALA A 454 45.64 0.14 -33.04
N GLY A 455 46.08 -0.33 -31.87
CA GLY A 455 46.83 -1.57 -31.69
C GLY A 455 46.08 -2.67 -30.92
N ASP A 456 46.83 -3.48 -30.17
CA ASP A 456 46.26 -4.55 -29.34
C ASP A 456 45.59 -3.98 -28.07
N GLN A 457 44.28 -4.18 -27.94
CA GLN A 457 43.48 -3.76 -26.80
C GLN A 457 44.02 -4.32 -25.46
N ALA A 458 44.70 -5.46 -25.46
CA ALA A 458 45.31 -6.02 -24.26
C ALA A 458 46.39 -5.10 -23.67
N ASN A 459 47.03 -4.26 -24.48
CA ASN A 459 48.03 -3.30 -24.01
C ASN A 459 47.40 -2.14 -23.24
N ILE A 460 46.18 -1.71 -23.59
CA ILE A 460 45.42 -0.72 -22.82
C ILE A 460 45.07 -1.27 -21.44
N VAL A 461 44.66 -2.55 -21.36
CA VAL A 461 44.37 -3.23 -20.08
C VAL A 461 45.62 -3.31 -19.21
N VAL A 462 46.76 -3.68 -19.79
CA VAL A 462 48.04 -3.76 -19.07
C VAL A 462 48.48 -2.38 -18.56
N LEU A 463 48.38 -1.34 -19.40
CA LEU A 463 48.69 0.03 -19.01
C LEU A 463 47.76 0.52 -17.88
N GLY A 464 46.46 0.25 -18.00
CA GLY A 464 45.48 0.61 -16.97
C GLY A 464 45.80 -0.02 -15.61
N GLU A 465 46.10 -1.33 -15.57
CA GLU A 465 46.48 -2.00 -14.32
C GLU A 465 47.85 -1.55 -13.79
N TYR A 466 48.81 -1.28 -14.68
CA TYR A 466 50.11 -0.71 -14.32
C TYR A 466 49.97 0.62 -13.57
N LEU A 467 49.19 1.55 -14.14
CA LEU A 467 48.98 2.86 -13.54
C LEU A 467 48.13 2.78 -12.26
N ARG A 468 47.10 1.91 -12.24
CA ARG A 468 46.26 1.69 -11.04
C ARG A 468 47.05 1.15 -9.85
N LEU A 469 48.05 0.30 -10.10
CA LEU A 469 48.96 -0.25 -9.09
C LEU A 469 50.22 0.60 -8.89
N ALA A 470 50.16 1.88 -9.28
CA ALA A 470 51.23 2.86 -9.11
C ALA A 470 52.60 2.40 -9.66
N GLY A 471 52.61 1.61 -10.73
CA GLY A 471 53.82 1.11 -11.37
C GLY A 471 54.41 -0.13 -10.70
N ASN A 472 53.74 -0.74 -9.72
CA ASN A 472 54.22 -1.96 -9.07
C ASN A 472 54.12 -3.17 -9.99
N LYS A 473 55.19 -3.41 -10.77
CA LYS A 473 55.29 -4.48 -11.77
C LYS A 473 54.99 -5.88 -11.18
N ALA A 474 55.34 -6.14 -9.91
CA ALA A 474 55.06 -7.43 -9.26
C ALA A 474 53.56 -7.62 -8.99
N ALA A 475 52.89 -6.58 -8.48
CA ALA A 475 51.44 -6.61 -8.23
C ALA A 475 50.63 -6.72 -9.53
N VAL A 476 51.09 -6.06 -10.60
CA VAL A 476 50.46 -6.11 -11.93
C VAL A 476 50.55 -7.52 -12.52
N ALA A 477 51.74 -8.14 -12.48
CA ALA A 477 51.94 -9.50 -12.97
C ALA A 477 51.04 -10.51 -12.24
N ALA A 478 50.92 -10.38 -10.91
CA ALA A 478 50.05 -11.22 -10.10
C ALA A 478 48.57 -11.03 -10.46
N ARG A 479 48.11 -9.78 -10.61
CA ARG A 479 46.71 -9.47 -10.92
C ARG A 479 46.29 -9.86 -12.33
N LEU A 480 47.19 -9.74 -13.30
CA LEU A 480 46.93 -10.14 -14.68
C LEU A 480 47.23 -11.63 -14.94
N HIS A 481 47.68 -12.38 -13.92
CA HIS A 481 48.07 -13.78 -14.02
C HIS A 481 49.10 -14.06 -15.13
N ILE A 482 50.07 -13.15 -15.33
CA ILE A 482 51.16 -13.30 -16.32
C ILE A 482 52.53 -13.34 -15.65
N SER A 483 53.49 -13.98 -16.32
CA SER A 483 54.88 -14.03 -15.82
C SER A 483 55.53 -12.64 -15.86
N ARG A 484 56.46 -12.37 -14.92
CA ARG A 484 57.19 -11.09 -14.88
C ARG A 484 57.92 -10.78 -16.20
N PRO A 485 58.63 -11.73 -16.85
CA PRO A 485 59.26 -11.46 -18.15
C PRO A 485 58.25 -11.09 -19.24
N ALA A 486 57.07 -11.72 -19.26
CA ALA A 486 56.02 -11.38 -20.21
C ALA A 486 55.44 -9.97 -19.96
N LEU A 487 55.26 -9.59 -18.69
CA LEU A 487 54.84 -8.23 -18.33
C LEU A 487 55.88 -7.20 -18.78
N TYR A 488 57.18 -7.43 -18.51
CA TYR A 488 58.23 -6.49 -18.92
C TYR A 488 58.29 -6.32 -20.43
N LYS A 489 58.15 -7.41 -21.19
CA LYS A 489 58.07 -7.35 -22.66
C LYS A 489 56.86 -6.52 -23.12
N LYS A 490 55.70 -6.67 -22.47
CA LYS A 490 54.50 -5.89 -22.78
C LYS A 490 54.65 -4.40 -22.43
N LEU A 491 55.21 -4.08 -21.26
CA LEU A 491 55.47 -2.69 -20.86
C LEU A 491 56.46 -2.00 -21.81
N ALA A 492 57.55 -2.68 -22.18
CA ALA A 492 58.51 -2.15 -23.16
C ALA A 492 57.87 -1.92 -24.55
N ALA A 493 56.95 -2.79 -24.97
CA ALA A 493 56.20 -2.59 -26.20
C ALA A 493 55.23 -1.40 -26.11
N ILE A 494 54.63 -1.17 -24.94
CA ILE A 494 53.78 -0.01 -24.68
C ILE A 494 54.59 1.29 -24.70
N GLU A 495 55.76 1.32 -24.04
CA GLU A 495 56.69 2.46 -24.05
C GLU A 495 57.13 2.81 -25.48
N ALA A 496 57.51 1.80 -26.26
CA ALA A 496 57.92 1.99 -27.65
C ALA A 496 56.78 2.50 -28.55
N ALA A 497 55.55 2.02 -28.34
CA ALA A 497 54.39 2.46 -29.12
C ALA A 497 53.96 3.89 -28.79
N LEU A 498 54.01 4.26 -27.51
CA LEU A 498 53.63 5.59 -27.02
C LEU A 498 54.74 6.63 -27.17
N GLY A 499 56.00 6.21 -27.24
CA GLY A 499 57.16 7.10 -27.28
C GLY A 499 57.44 7.79 -25.95
N VAL A 500 57.08 7.15 -24.82
CA VAL A 500 57.20 7.72 -23.47
C VAL A 500 57.87 6.73 -22.52
N ASP A 501 58.41 7.26 -21.42
CA ASP A 501 58.98 6.47 -20.31
C ASP A 501 57.88 6.22 -19.26
N LEU A 502 57.57 4.95 -18.96
CA LEU A 502 56.55 4.61 -17.95
C LEU A 502 57.07 4.67 -16.52
N ASP A 503 58.35 4.95 -16.29
CA ASP A 503 58.90 5.27 -14.98
C ASP A 503 58.92 6.80 -14.71
N ASP A 504 58.72 7.64 -15.74
CA ASP A 504 58.56 9.10 -15.61
C ASP A 504 57.19 9.49 -15.01
N GLY A 505 57.23 10.42 -14.05
CA GLY A 505 56.06 10.83 -13.27
C GLY A 505 55.04 11.63 -14.10
N GLU A 506 55.51 12.49 -14.98
CA GLU A 506 54.66 13.33 -15.84
C GLU A 506 53.95 12.46 -16.88
N SER A 507 54.70 11.63 -17.60
CA SER A 507 54.19 10.67 -18.60
C SER A 507 53.14 9.73 -18.01
N ARG A 508 53.42 9.12 -16.85
CA ARG A 508 52.43 8.27 -16.17
C ARG A 508 51.15 9.02 -15.80
N THR A 509 51.27 10.26 -15.33
CA THR A 509 50.12 11.08 -14.94
C THR A 509 49.28 11.44 -16.17
N SER A 510 49.94 11.84 -17.26
CA SER A 510 49.32 12.13 -18.55
C SER A 510 48.50 10.94 -19.07
N LEU A 511 49.12 9.76 -19.12
CA LEU A 511 48.45 8.52 -19.55
C LEU A 511 47.32 8.10 -18.60
N HIS A 512 47.46 8.33 -17.30
CA HIS A 512 46.40 8.05 -16.34
C HIS A 512 45.18 8.93 -16.57
N VAL A 513 45.40 10.23 -16.82
CA VAL A 513 44.33 11.16 -17.19
C VAL A 513 43.69 10.76 -18.51
N ALA A 514 44.49 10.45 -19.53
CA ALA A 514 44.00 10.04 -20.84
C ALA A 514 43.09 8.78 -20.76
N LEU A 515 43.48 7.79 -19.95
CA LEU A 515 42.66 6.59 -19.73
C LEU A 515 41.37 6.91 -18.96
N MET A 516 41.43 7.79 -17.95
CA MET A 516 40.21 8.23 -17.25
C MET A 516 39.22 8.93 -18.20
N VAL A 517 39.72 9.75 -19.14
CA VAL A 517 38.89 10.41 -20.16
C VAL A 517 38.26 9.37 -21.10
N LEU A 518 39.03 8.38 -21.55
CA LEU A 518 38.55 7.30 -22.41
C LEU A 518 37.45 6.48 -21.72
N ASP A 519 37.64 6.13 -20.45
CA ASP A 519 36.65 5.39 -19.66
C ASP A 519 35.37 6.22 -19.43
N ALA A 520 35.52 7.52 -19.15
CA ALA A 520 34.41 8.45 -18.99
C ALA A 520 33.55 8.59 -20.27
N GLN A 521 34.15 8.42 -21.45
CA GLN A 521 33.42 8.39 -22.72
C GLN A 521 32.68 7.07 -22.96
N ARG A 522 33.26 5.93 -22.53
CA ARG A 522 32.62 4.61 -22.69
C ARG A 522 31.34 4.47 -21.86
N LEU A 523 31.28 5.12 -20.71
CA LEU A 523 30.08 5.20 -19.86
C LEU A 523 28.88 5.93 -20.53
N ARG A 524 29.08 6.60 -21.67
CA ARG A 524 27.99 7.19 -22.47
C ARG A 524 27.39 6.25 -23.51
N ARG A 525 28.09 5.19 -23.94
CA ARG A 525 27.54 4.32 -24.98
C ARG A 525 26.45 3.45 -24.35
N PRO A 526 25.18 3.54 -24.81
CA PRO A 526 24.26 2.44 -24.61
C PRO A 526 24.96 1.20 -25.17
N VAL A 527 24.83 0.06 -24.50
CA VAL A 527 25.18 -1.22 -25.12
C VAL A 527 24.30 -1.34 -26.37
N GLU A 528 24.81 -0.96 -27.53
CA GLU A 528 24.26 -1.37 -28.81
C GLU A 528 24.40 -2.88 -28.81
N ILE A 529 23.30 -3.55 -28.49
CA ILE A 529 23.14 -4.97 -28.77
C ILE A 529 23.40 -5.08 -30.26
N SER A 530 24.57 -5.61 -30.62
CA SER A 530 24.86 -6.03 -31.98
C SER A 530 23.88 -7.15 -32.29
N THR A 531 22.68 -6.79 -32.75
CA THR A 531 21.88 -7.66 -33.59
C THR A 531 22.61 -7.72 -34.92
N GLU A 532 23.56 -8.64 -35.04
CA GLU A 532 23.82 -9.24 -36.34
C GLU A 532 22.47 -9.65 -36.92
N PRO A 533 22.08 -9.18 -38.11
CA PRO A 533 20.93 -9.74 -38.78
C PRO A 533 21.32 -11.17 -39.14
N ALA A 534 20.66 -12.15 -38.50
CA ALA A 534 20.65 -13.51 -38.99
C ALA A 534 20.22 -13.44 -40.46
N HIS A 535 21.13 -13.78 -41.36
CA HIS A 535 20.82 -14.07 -42.75
C HIS A 535 19.78 -15.20 -42.75
N ALA A 536 18.51 -14.83 -42.88
CA ALA A 536 17.47 -15.75 -43.27
C ALA A 536 17.69 -16.03 -44.76
N GLU A 537 18.20 -17.22 -45.06
CA GLU A 537 18.07 -17.83 -46.38
C GLU A 537 16.60 -17.82 -46.78
N ILE A 538 16.27 -16.95 -47.73
CA ILE A 538 15.03 -17.05 -48.49
C ILE A 538 15.23 -18.23 -49.43
N VAL A 539 14.67 -19.39 -49.05
CA VAL A 539 14.42 -20.48 -49.99
C VAL A 539 13.28 -20.04 -50.91
N ASP A 540 13.62 -19.81 -52.17
CA ASP A 540 12.68 -19.59 -53.27
C ASP A 540 11.87 -20.88 -53.53
N PRO A 541 10.52 -20.87 -53.48
CA PRO A 541 9.72 -22.05 -53.83
C PRO A 541 9.55 -22.27 -55.34
N TYR A 542 10.21 -21.50 -56.22
CA TYR A 542 10.08 -21.65 -57.68
C TYR A 542 11.40 -21.58 -58.46
N THR A 543 12.46 -22.24 -57.99
CA THR A 543 13.58 -22.65 -58.86
C THR A 543 14.01 -24.09 -58.60
#